data_AF-A0A1J4K321-F1
#
_entry.id   AF-A0A1J4K321-F1
#
_cell.length_a   1.000
_cell.length_b   1.000
_cell.length_c   1.000
_cell.angle_alpha   90.00
_cell.angle_beta   90.00
_cell.angle_gamma   90.00
#
_symmetry.space_group_name_H-M   'P 1'
#
loop_
_entity.id
_entity.type
_entity.pdbx_description
1 polymer ?
#
loop_
_entity_poly.entity_id
_entity_poly.type
_entity_poly.pdbx_seq_one_letter_code
_entity_poly.pdbx_strand_id
1 'polypeptide(L)'
;MFFLLTFFAHSWGRRQEFNMYEFVPGNWTQRTEMNITIPYSMEFFETSVNDEGVNVSTFKGSFNETSVTISVDSNSSVWVEYGDFPKFNVNFTRLGGGVGIFDGVISNGVYLTATIFNPLSVEFSVVLPGDETIHTFGFYKRIYTQTTATELIVTIGLAVVITIFIKKYLGPMLGM
;
A
#
# COMPACT_ATOMS: atom_id res chain seq x y z
N MET A 1 32.78 7.53 -20.65
CA MET A 1 31.32 7.51 -20.44
C MET A 1 30.87 6.09 -20.16
N PHE A 2 31.17 5.60 -18.97
CA PHE A 2 30.81 4.26 -18.46
C PHE A 2 30.85 4.43 -16.95
N PHE A 3 29.71 4.36 -16.26
CA PHE A 3 29.52 4.17 -14.80
C PHE A 3 28.12 4.62 -14.30
N LEU A 4 27.08 4.50 -15.14
CA LEU A 4 25.68 4.78 -14.73
C LEU A 4 24.77 3.53 -14.81
N LEU A 5 25.30 2.36 -15.14
CA LEU A 5 24.52 1.15 -15.40
C LEU A 5 24.32 0.23 -14.19
N THR A 6 25.01 0.43 -13.06
CA THR A 6 24.95 -0.49 -11.92
C THR A 6 23.92 -0.13 -10.84
N PHE A 7 23.40 1.10 -10.80
CA PHE A 7 22.37 1.48 -9.83
C PHE A 7 20.92 1.19 -10.29
N PHE A 8 20.71 0.94 -11.59
CA PHE A 8 19.39 0.63 -12.13
C PHE A 8 19.10 -0.88 -12.28
N ALA A 9 20.07 -1.75 -12.00
CA ALA A 9 19.95 -3.18 -12.29
C ALA A 9 19.55 -4.07 -11.09
N HIS A 10 19.44 -3.54 -9.86
CA HIS A 10 19.13 -4.37 -8.68
C HIS A 10 17.69 -4.26 -8.17
N SER A 11 16.86 -3.39 -8.74
CA SER A 11 15.43 -3.27 -8.38
C SER A 11 14.49 -4.02 -9.34
N TRP A 12 15.00 -4.61 -10.41
CA TRP A 12 14.22 -5.48 -11.29
C TRP A 12 14.29 -6.94 -10.83
N GLY A 13 13.20 -7.46 -10.27
CA GLY A 13 12.91 -8.89 -10.43
C GLY A 13 12.51 -9.71 -9.22
N ARG A 14 12.35 -9.15 -8.01
CA ARG A 14 11.53 -9.86 -7.01
C ARG A 14 10.07 -9.56 -7.34
N ARG A 15 9.39 -10.50 -7.99
CA ARG A 15 7.92 -10.54 -8.00
C ARG A 15 7.50 -10.56 -6.52
N GLN A 16 7.24 -9.40 -5.94
CA GLN A 16 6.63 -9.36 -4.62
C GLN A 16 5.22 -9.88 -4.78
N GLU A 17 4.97 -11.00 -4.10
CA GLU A 17 3.63 -11.53 -3.93
C GLU A 17 2.78 -10.49 -3.21
N PHE A 18 1.51 -10.40 -3.60
CA PHE A 18 0.57 -9.51 -2.93
C PHE A 18 0.36 -10.02 -1.50
N ASN A 19 0.54 -9.14 -0.52
CA ASN A 19 0.34 -9.47 0.88
C ASN A 19 -0.31 -8.27 1.58
N MET A 20 -1.60 -8.38 1.88
CA MET A 20 -2.39 -7.33 2.50
C MET A 20 -1.91 -6.94 3.91
N TYR A 21 -1.21 -7.83 4.64
CA TYR A 21 -0.62 -7.49 5.94
C TYR A 21 0.48 -6.42 5.85
N GLU A 22 1.05 -6.21 4.66
CA GLU A 22 2.09 -5.21 4.43
C GLU A 22 1.52 -3.82 4.12
N PHE A 23 0.20 -3.72 3.98
CA PHE A 23 -0.49 -2.49 3.64
C PHE A 23 -0.95 -1.75 4.90
N VAL A 24 -0.91 -0.42 4.83
CA VAL A 24 -1.40 0.48 5.86
C VAL A 24 -2.33 1.52 5.23
N PRO A 25 -3.28 2.08 5.99
CA PRO A 25 -4.19 3.08 5.48
C PRO A 25 -3.42 4.29 4.91
N GLY A 26 -3.81 4.68 3.70
CA GLY A 26 -3.32 5.85 3.00
C GLY A 26 -4.13 7.10 3.35
N ASN A 27 -3.52 8.26 3.07
CA ASN A 27 -4.12 9.57 3.30
C ASN A 27 -5.22 9.94 2.29
N TRP A 28 -5.51 9.09 1.31
CA TRP A 28 -6.57 9.28 0.32
C TRP A 28 -7.85 8.47 0.63
N THR A 29 -7.99 8.02 1.88
CA THR A 29 -9.24 7.48 2.38
C THR A 29 -10.27 8.60 2.52
N GLN A 30 -11.41 8.46 1.85
CA GLN A 30 -12.35 9.57 1.65
C GLN A 30 -13.77 9.12 1.36
N ARG A 31 -14.74 9.98 1.66
CA ARG A 31 -16.14 9.87 1.24
C ARG A 31 -16.41 10.91 0.17
N THR A 32 -17.10 10.53 -0.90
CA THR A 32 -17.53 11.45 -1.96
C THR A 32 -19.05 11.51 -2.02
N GLU A 33 -19.62 12.71 -1.95
CA GLU A 33 -21.06 12.98 -2.01
C GLU A 33 -21.33 14.16 -2.95
N MET A 34 -22.10 13.95 -4.02
CA MET A 34 -22.57 15.02 -4.92
C MET A 34 -21.48 16.04 -5.38
N ASN A 35 -20.22 15.61 -5.49
CA ASN A 35 -18.98 16.38 -5.80
C ASN A 35 -18.19 16.96 -4.62
N ILE A 36 -18.54 16.67 -3.38
CA ILE A 36 -17.72 17.00 -2.20
C ILE A 36 -16.94 15.76 -1.78
N THR A 37 -15.62 15.88 -1.70
CA THR A 37 -14.75 14.84 -1.16
C THR A 37 -14.32 15.22 0.25
N ILE A 38 -14.66 14.35 1.20
CA ILE A 38 -14.37 14.53 2.62
C ILE A 38 -13.36 13.45 3.02
N PRO A 39 -12.08 13.80 3.28
CA PRO A 39 -11.12 12.85 3.77
C PRO A 39 -11.47 12.43 5.21
N TYR A 40 -11.24 11.17 5.55
CA TYR A 40 -11.29 10.71 6.93
C TYR A 40 -10.09 9.82 7.26
N SER A 41 -9.65 9.89 8.51
CA SER A 41 -8.52 9.09 8.98
C SER A 41 -8.97 7.65 9.22
N MET A 42 -8.12 6.72 8.82
CA MET A 42 -8.20 5.34 9.23
C MET A 42 -6.86 4.96 9.84
N GLU A 43 -6.89 4.33 11.00
CA GLU A 43 -5.71 4.05 11.79
C GLU A 43 -5.60 2.55 12.05
N PHE A 44 -4.35 2.09 12.19
CA PHE A 44 -4.09 0.77 12.71
C PHE A 44 -4.55 0.71 14.17
N PHE A 45 -5.38 -0.28 14.49
CA PHE A 45 -5.89 -0.50 15.83
C PHE A 45 -5.05 -1.56 16.55
N GLU A 46 -5.05 -2.79 16.05
CA GLU A 46 -4.33 -3.91 16.68
C GLU A 46 -4.03 -5.04 15.69
N THR A 47 -3.15 -5.95 16.13
CA THR A 47 -3.04 -7.30 15.57
C THR A 47 -3.42 -8.29 16.66
N SER A 48 -4.42 -9.13 16.39
CA SER A 48 -4.88 -10.20 17.28
C SER A 48 -4.76 -11.56 16.60
N VAL A 49 -5.04 -12.63 17.33
CA VAL A 49 -5.15 -13.99 16.76
C VAL A 49 -6.61 -14.41 16.90
N ASN A 50 -7.24 -14.83 15.80
CA ASN A 50 -8.62 -15.30 15.83
C ASN A 50 -8.73 -16.74 16.38
N ASP A 51 -9.96 -17.24 16.51
CA ASP A 51 -10.24 -18.58 17.05
C ASP A 51 -9.62 -19.72 16.21
N GLU A 52 -9.24 -19.44 14.96
CA GLU A 52 -8.59 -20.37 14.04
C GLU A 52 -7.06 -20.32 14.10
N GLY A 53 -6.48 -19.48 14.97
CA GLY A 53 -5.03 -19.31 15.09
C GLY A 53 -4.43 -18.40 14.01
N VAL A 54 -5.24 -17.63 13.30
CA VAL A 54 -4.82 -16.73 12.22
C VAL A 54 -4.60 -15.33 12.78
N ASN A 55 -3.49 -14.69 12.40
CA ASN A 55 -3.24 -13.29 12.75
C ASN A 55 -4.25 -12.39 12.02
N VAL A 56 -4.84 -11.44 12.72
CA VAL A 56 -5.78 -10.48 12.14
C VAL A 56 -5.28 -9.08 12.43
N SER A 57 -4.95 -8.32 11.38
CA SER A 57 -4.62 -6.90 11.50
C SER A 57 -5.87 -6.06 11.28
N THR A 58 -6.21 -5.23 12.26
CA THR A 58 -7.45 -4.44 12.26
C THR A 58 -7.15 -2.95 12.13
N PHE A 59 -7.87 -2.31 11.22
CA PHE A 59 -7.87 -0.88 10.99
C PHE A 59 -9.24 -0.30 11.32
N LYS A 60 -9.28 0.87 11.95
CA LYS A 60 -10.52 1.54 12.32
C LYS A 60 -10.52 2.98 11.86
N GLY A 61 -11.67 3.43 11.38
CA GLY A 61 -11.95 4.82 11.09
C GLY A 61 -13.38 5.16 11.49
N SER A 62 -13.70 6.43 11.53
CA SER A 62 -15.08 6.88 11.69
C SER A 62 -15.31 8.20 10.96
N PHE A 63 -16.54 8.39 10.52
CA PHE A 63 -17.02 9.65 9.97
C PHE A 63 -18.47 9.83 10.43
N ASN A 64 -18.85 11.03 10.90
CA ASN A 64 -20.22 11.34 11.34
C ASN A 64 -20.90 10.19 12.11
N GLU A 65 -20.24 9.72 13.17
CA GLU A 65 -20.69 8.61 14.06
C GLU A 65 -20.76 7.22 13.42
N THR A 66 -20.56 7.11 12.11
CA THR A 66 -20.47 5.83 11.42
C THR A 66 -19.05 5.28 11.53
N SER A 67 -18.92 4.09 12.11
CA SER A 67 -17.65 3.39 12.23
C SER A 67 -17.35 2.58 10.97
N VAL A 68 -16.07 2.47 10.64
CA VAL A 68 -15.59 1.51 9.66
C VAL A 68 -14.48 0.70 10.29
N THR A 69 -14.59 -0.62 10.20
CA THR A 69 -13.53 -1.55 10.60
C THR A 69 -13.12 -2.39 9.39
N ILE A 70 -11.82 -2.46 9.14
CA ILE A 70 -11.23 -3.29 8.09
C ILE A 70 -10.28 -4.28 8.75
N SER A 71 -10.56 -5.57 8.59
CA SER A 71 -9.77 -6.65 9.20
C SER A 71 -9.10 -7.48 8.10
N VAL A 72 -7.78 -7.55 8.14
CA VAL A 72 -6.97 -8.38 7.25
C VAL A 72 -6.73 -9.71 7.95
N ASP A 73 -7.30 -10.79 7.42
CA ASP A 73 -7.19 -12.15 7.95
C ASP A 73 -6.39 -13.10 7.05
N SER A 74 -6.02 -12.67 5.83
CA SER A 74 -5.03 -13.37 5.02
C SER A 74 -4.28 -12.43 4.10
N ASN A 75 -3.28 -12.96 3.39
CA ASN A 75 -2.50 -12.20 2.41
C ASN A 75 -3.38 -11.57 1.32
N SER A 76 -4.56 -12.13 1.07
CA SER A 76 -5.46 -11.75 -0.02
C SER A 76 -6.88 -11.41 0.41
N SER A 77 -7.23 -11.50 1.69
CA SER A 77 -8.61 -11.32 2.17
C SER A 77 -8.69 -10.17 3.13
N VAL A 78 -9.74 -9.37 2.97
CA VAL A 78 -10.13 -8.35 3.94
C VAL A 78 -11.61 -8.45 4.24
N TRP A 79 -11.96 -8.31 5.50
CA TRP A 79 -13.32 -8.09 5.94
C TRP A 79 -13.57 -6.62 6.19
N VAL A 80 -14.75 -6.16 5.81
CA VAL A 80 -15.19 -4.78 6.01
C VAL A 80 -16.48 -4.81 6.82
N GLU A 81 -16.46 -4.10 7.95
CA GLU A 81 -17.63 -3.76 8.76
C GLU A 81 -17.85 -2.26 8.64
N TYR A 82 -19.06 -1.85 8.30
CA TYR A 82 -19.36 -0.46 8.00
C TYR A 82 -20.70 -0.07 8.65
N GLY A 83 -20.65 0.74 9.70
CA GLY A 83 -21.83 1.10 10.49
C GLY A 83 -22.62 -0.14 10.91
N ASP A 84 -23.94 -0.08 10.72
CA ASP A 84 -24.86 -1.19 10.98
C ASP A 84 -25.01 -2.15 9.78
N PHE A 85 -24.21 -1.98 8.73
CA PHE A 85 -24.32 -2.77 7.52
C PHE A 85 -23.72 -4.17 7.72
N PRO A 86 -24.32 -5.24 7.16
CA PRO A 86 -23.77 -6.58 7.31
C PRO A 86 -22.34 -6.68 6.78
N LYS A 87 -21.46 -7.24 7.62
CA LYS A 87 -20.06 -7.50 7.31
C LYS A 87 -19.90 -8.26 5.99
N PHE A 88 -18.93 -7.86 5.16
CA PHE A 88 -18.62 -8.51 3.88
C PHE A 88 -17.12 -8.71 3.67
N ASN A 89 -16.77 -9.65 2.81
CA ASN A 89 -15.39 -10.01 2.50
C ASN A 89 -15.01 -9.54 1.09
N VAL A 90 -13.79 -9.03 0.94
CA VAL A 90 -13.15 -8.75 -0.34
C VAL A 90 -11.88 -9.61 -0.48
N ASN A 91 -11.89 -10.49 -1.49
CA ASN A 91 -10.78 -11.37 -1.82
C ASN A 91 -10.03 -10.89 -3.06
N PHE A 92 -8.74 -10.60 -2.90
CA PHE A 92 -7.84 -10.14 -3.95
C PHE A 92 -7.10 -11.31 -4.58
N THR A 93 -7.33 -11.55 -5.87
CA THR A 93 -6.51 -12.49 -6.65
C THR A 93 -5.70 -11.72 -7.67
N ARG A 94 -4.37 -11.63 -7.47
CA ARG A 94 -3.49 -10.93 -8.42
C ARG A 94 -3.07 -11.86 -9.54
N LEU A 95 -3.60 -11.63 -10.74
CA LEU A 95 -3.16 -12.32 -11.97
C LEU A 95 -1.94 -11.58 -12.58
N GLY A 96 -0.75 -11.80 -12.01
CA GLY A 96 0.52 -11.32 -12.59
C GLY A 96 0.87 -9.85 -12.33
N GLY A 97 1.71 -9.27 -13.20
CA GLY A 97 2.33 -7.94 -12.99
C GLY A 97 1.42 -6.74 -13.25
N GLY A 98 0.17 -6.94 -13.66
CA GLY A 98 -0.74 -5.88 -14.11
C GLY A 98 -1.53 -5.20 -12.99
N VAL A 99 -2.33 -4.22 -13.41
CA VAL A 99 -3.38 -3.57 -12.60
C VAL A 99 -4.55 -4.54 -12.46
N GLY A 100 -4.95 -4.82 -11.22
CA GLY A 100 -6.18 -5.58 -10.96
C GLY A 100 -7.34 -4.59 -10.77
N ILE A 101 -8.43 -4.77 -11.51
CA ILE A 101 -9.65 -3.98 -11.36
C ILE A 101 -10.81 -4.96 -11.16
N PHE A 102 -11.55 -4.78 -10.08
CA PHE A 102 -12.86 -5.36 -9.86
C PHE A 102 -13.89 -4.23 -9.87
N ASP A 103 -15.03 -4.49 -10.48
CA ASP A 103 -16.16 -3.58 -10.54
C ASP A 103 -17.45 -4.44 -10.58
N GLY A 104 -18.25 -4.38 -9.53
CA GLY A 104 -19.49 -5.13 -9.47
C GLY A 104 -20.20 -5.07 -8.13
N VAL A 105 -21.37 -5.72 -8.08
CA VAL A 105 -22.19 -5.83 -6.86
C VAL A 105 -21.82 -7.11 -6.13
N ILE A 106 -21.48 -6.99 -4.84
CA ILE A 106 -21.18 -8.09 -3.94
C ILE A 106 -22.39 -8.39 -3.03
N SER A 107 -22.18 -9.21 -1.98
CA SER A 107 -23.24 -9.57 -1.05
C SER A 107 -23.95 -8.35 -0.46
N ASN A 108 -25.24 -8.51 -0.16
CA ASN A 108 -26.11 -7.48 0.42
C ASN A 108 -26.34 -6.26 -0.47
N GLY A 109 -26.02 -6.33 -1.77
CA GLY A 109 -26.27 -5.25 -2.72
C GLY A 109 -25.24 -4.12 -2.67
N VAL A 110 -24.12 -4.31 -1.97
CA VAL A 110 -23.01 -3.34 -1.98
C VAL A 110 -22.38 -3.34 -3.35
N TYR A 111 -22.27 -2.17 -3.96
CA TYR A 111 -21.46 -1.99 -5.14
C TYR A 111 -20.02 -1.74 -4.70
N LEU A 112 -19.08 -2.56 -5.20
CA LEU A 112 -17.67 -2.51 -4.88
C LEU A 112 -16.88 -2.30 -6.18
N THR A 113 -16.00 -1.31 -6.13
CA THR A 113 -14.89 -1.21 -7.07
C THR A 113 -13.60 -1.40 -6.30
N ALA A 114 -12.67 -2.19 -6.82
CA ALA A 114 -11.36 -2.37 -6.20
C ALA A 114 -10.28 -2.27 -7.27
N THR A 115 -9.26 -1.46 -7.02
CA THR A 115 -8.17 -1.21 -7.96
C THR A 115 -6.82 -1.39 -7.28
N ILE A 116 -5.97 -2.21 -7.88
CA ILE A 116 -4.55 -2.36 -7.50
C ILE A 116 -3.73 -1.65 -8.57
N PHE A 117 -3.46 -0.35 -8.39
CA PHE A 117 -2.75 0.47 -9.38
C PHE A 117 -1.29 0.03 -9.59
N ASN A 118 -0.65 -0.47 -8.55
CA ASN A 118 0.74 -0.95 -8.55
C ASN A 118 0.96 -1.92 -7.37
N PRO A 119 2.11 -2.61 -7.26
CA PRO A 119 2.40 -3.54 -6.16
C PRO A 119 2.45 -2.89 -4.77
N LEU A 120 2.36 -1.57 -4.69
CA LEU A 120 2.53 -0.74 -3.51
C LEU A 120 1.24 -0.03 -3.10
N SER A 121 0.15 -0.12 -3.86
CA SER A 121 -1.10 0.57 -3.53
C SER A 121 -2.32 -0.24 -3.95
N VAL A 122 -3.28 -0.34 -3.04
CA VAL A 122 -4.62 -0.87 -3.31
C VAL A 122 -5.65 0.14 -2.85
N GLU A 123 -6.72 0.24 -3.60
CA GLU A 123 -7.87 1.07 -3.31
C GLU A 123 -9.13 0.23 -3.47
N PHE A 124 -10.11 0.43 -2.60
CA PHE A 124 -11.45 -0.07 -2.82
C PHE A 124 -12.46 1.00 -2.47
N SER A 125 -13.44 1.17 -3.35
CA SER A 125 -14.55 2.08 -3.15
C SER A 125 -15.85 1.30 -3.06
N VAL A 126 -16.67 1.64 -2.07
CA VAL A 126 -17.95 1.00 -1.84
C VAL A 126 -19.08 2.02 -1.91
N VAL A 127 -20.20 1.59 -2.48
CA VAL A 127 -21.49 2.29 -2.41
C VAL A 127 -22.48 1.33 -1.75
N LEU A 128 -23.02 1.77 -0.62
CA LEU A 128 -23.95 0.95 0.16
C LEU A 128 -25.37 1.07 -0.43
N PRO A 129 -26.22 0.03 -0.30
CA PRO A 129 -27.62 0.11 -0.72
C PRO A 129 -28.34 1.26 -0.03
N GLY A 130 -28.96 2.15 -0.83
CA GLY A 130 -29.69 3.31 -0.32
C GLY A 130 -28.80 4.49 0.11
N ASP A 131 -27.49 4.38 -0.06
CA ASP A 131 -26.53 5.47 0.11
C ASP A 131 -26.11 6.00 -1.27
N GLU A 132 -26.14 7.32 -1.45
CA GLU A 132 -25.71 8.00 -2.68
C GLU A 132 -24.24 8.44 -2.61
N THR A 133 -23.49 7.95 -1.62
CA THR A 133 -22.10 8.32 -1.38
C THR A 133 -21.13 7.18 -1.69
N ILE A 134 -19.94 7.56 -2.19
CA ILE A 134 -18.85 6.65 -2.51
C ILE A 134 -17.83 6.71 -1.39
N HIS A 135 -17.56 5.58 -0.75
CA HIS A 135 -16.58 5.47 0.33
C HIS A 135 -15.34 4.77 -0.18
N THR A 136 -14.26 5.51 -0.32
CA THR A 136 -12.98 5.04 -0.84
C THR A 136 -12.02 4.79 0.30
N PHE A 137 -11.45 3.59 0.34
CA PHE A 137 -10.41 3.20 1.27
C PHE A 137 -9.10 3.00 0.51
N GLY A 138 -8.14 3.86 0.83
CA GLY A 138 -6.82 3.84 0.23
C GLY A 138 -5.83 3.12 1.12
N PHE A 139 -4.99 2.27 0.54
CA PHE A 139 -3.90 1.61 1.26
C PHE A 139 -2.61 1.69 0.47
N TYR A 140 -1.50 1.91 1.17
CA TYR A 140 -0.17 1.79 0.61
C TYR A 140 0.62 0.71 1.34
N LYS A 141 1.47 0.02 0.58
CA LYS A 141 2.41 -0.96 1.12
C LYS A 141 3.49 -0.22 1.90
N ARG A 142 3.70 -0.62 3.15
CA ARG A 142 4.80 -0.11 3.96
C ARG A 142 6.12 -0.62 3.36
N ILE A 143 6.85 0.28 2.72
CA ILE A 143 8.18 -0.03 2.21
C ILE A 143 9.14 0.04 3.39
N TYR A 144 9.43 -1.12 3.98
CA TYR A 144 10.60 -1.24 4.84
C TYR A 144 11.83 -1.24 3.93
N THR A 145 12.42 -0.06 3.69
CA THR A 145 13.80 -0.01 3.19
C THR A 145 14.71 -0.49 4.31
N GLN A 146 14.82 -1.81 4.49
CA GLN A 146 15.97 -2.37 5.17
C GLN A 146 17.13 -2.27 4.20
N THR A 147 17.84 -1.14 4.22
CA THR A 147 19.15 -1.05 3.59
C THR A 147 20.01 -2.11 4.26
N THR A 148 20.33 -3.17 3.54
CA THR A 148 21.17 -4.23 4.08
C THR A 148 22.56 -3.66 4.40
N ALA A 149 23.26 -4.25 5.38
CA ALA A 149 24.63 -3.85 5.68
C ALA A 149 25.52 -3.89 4.42
N THR A 150 25.26 -4.85 3.52
CA THR A 150 25.92 -4.97 2.22
C THR A 150 25.63 -3.78 1.30
N GLU A 151 24.36 -3.38 1.14
CA GLU A 151 24.00 -2.21 0.32
C GLU A 151 24.60 -0.92 0.89
N LEU A 152 24.67 -0.79 2.22
CA LEU A 152 25.31 0.34 2.89
C LEU A 152 26.82 0.36 2.62
N ILE A 153 27.50 -0.77 2.78
CA ILE A 153 28.95 -0.90 2.52
C ILE A 153 29.27 -0.59 1.06
N VAL A 154 28.47 -1.11 0.12
CA VAL A 154 28.64 -0.82 -1.32
C VAL A 154 28.46 0.67 -1.59
N THR A 155 27.41 1.29 -1.04
CA THR A 155 27.13 2.72 -1.23
C THR A 155 28.25 3.60 -0.67
N ILE A 156 28.69 3.33 0.56
CA ILE A 156 29.79 4.06 1.21
C ILE A 156 31.10 3.82 0.45
N GLY A 157 31.40 2.57 0.10
CA GLY A 157 32.61 2.22 -0.65
C GLY A 157 32.69 2.95 -1.99
N LEU A 158 31.57 3.03 -2.71
CA LEU A 158 31.48 3.72 -3.99
C LEU A 158 31.64 5.24 -3.82
N ALA A 159 31.04 5.82 -2.78
CA ALA A 159 31.21 7.24 -2.44
C ALA A 159 32.68 7.58 -2.11
N VAL A 160 33.38 6.71 -1.38
CA VAL A 160 34.80 6.86 -1.06
C VAL A 160 35.65 6.80 -2.33
N VAL A 161 35.41 5.81 -3.20
CA VAL A 161 36.14 5.68 -4.47
C VAL A 161 35.93 6.90 -5.36
N ILE A 162 34.69 7.39 -5.49
CA ILE A 162 34.39 8.61 -6.25
C ILE A 162 35.12 9.82 -5.65
N THR A 163 35.09 9.96 -4.32
CA THR A 163 35.76 11.07 -3.63
C THR A 163 37.27 11.05 -3.86
N ILE A 164 37.91 9.88 -3.76
CA ILE A 164 39.34 9.71 -4.05
C ILE A 164 39.63 10.03 -5.51
N PHE A 165 38.80 9.53 -6.44
CA PHE A 165 38.97 9.76 -7.86
C PHE A 165 38.87 11.25 -8.21
N ILE A 166 37.85 11.95 -7.69
CA ILE A 166 37.68 13.39 -7.88
C ILE A 166 38.89 14.13 -7.32
N LYS A 167 39.30 13.85 -6.07
CA LYS A 167 40.43 14.54 -5.45
C LYS A 167 41.75 14.32 -6.21
N LYS A 168 41.99 13.12 -6.72
CA LYS A 168 43.26 12.76 -7.36
C LYS A 168 43.37 13.22 -8.82
N TYR A 169 42.26 13.19 -9.55
CA TYR A 169 42.28 13.40 -11.00
C TYR A 169 41.54 14.65 -11.47
N LEU A 170 40.53 15.11 -10.74
CA LEU A 170 39.73 16.30 -11.10
C LEU A 170 40.07 17.52 -10.25
N GLY A 171 40.47 17.34 -8.98
CA GLY A 171 40.90 18.42 -8.08
C GLY A 171 41.99 19.31 -8.67
N PRO A 172 43.10 18.75 -9.18
CA PRO A 172 44.18 19.53 -9.80
C PRO A 172 43.76 20.28 -11.07
N MET A 173 42.70 19.83 -11.76
CA MET A 173 42.16 20.50 -12.95
C MET A 173 41.20 21.64 -12.62
N LEU A 174 40.64 21.66 -11.40
CA LEU A 174 39.68 22.67 -10.94
C LEU A 174 40.33 23.79 -10.11
N GLY A 175 41.66 23.78 -9.96
CA GLY A 175 42.39 24.81 -9.22
C GLY A 175 42.15 24.81 -7.70
N MET A 176 41.74 23.66 -7.15
CA MET A 176 41.59 23.42 -5.69
C MET A 176 42.77 22.63 -5.12
#